data_AF-Q8H6M8-F1
#
_entry.id   AF-Q8H6M8-F1
#
_cell.length_a   1.000
_cell.length_b   1.000
_cell.length_c   1.000
_cell.angle_alpha   90.00
_cell.angle_beta   90.00
_cell.angle_gamma   90.00
#
_symmetry.space_group_name_H-M   'P 1'
#
loop_
_entity.id
_entity.type
_entity.pdbx_description
1 polymer ?
#
loop_
_entity_poly.entity_id
_entity_poly.type
_entity_poly.pdbx_seq_one_letter_code
_entity_poly.pdbx_strand_id
1 'polypeptide(L)'
;DECMVLDNEALYDICFRTLKLTTPSFGDLNHLISATMSGVTCCLRFPGQLNSDLRKLAVNLIPFPRLHFFMVGFAPLTSRGSQQ
;
A
#
# COMPACT_ATOMS: atom_id res chain seq x y z
N ASP A 1 -2.12 17.60 2.14
CA ASP A 1 -1.57 17.61 0.77
C ASP A 1 -1.87 16.33 0.03
N GLU A 2 -1.64 15.15 0.61
CA GLU A 2 -1.90 13.85 -0.01
C GLU A 2 -2.63 12.94 0.99
N CYS A 3 -3.58 12.11 0.53
CA CYS A 3 -4.29 11.14 1.35
C CYS A 3 -4.25 9.77 0.68
N MET A 4 -3.67 8.77 1.35
CA MET A 4 -3.69 7.38 0.90
C MET A 4 -4.94 6.71 1.48
N VAL A 5 -5.88 6.33 0.62
CA VAL A 5 -7.14 5.70 1.04
C VAL A 5 -6.94 4.19 1.14
N LEU A 6 -7.26 3.65 2.31
CA LEU A 6 -7.18 2.22 2.61
C LEU A 6 -8.57 1.74 3.03
N ASP A 7 -9.14 0.85 2.23
CA ASP A 7 -10.46 0.28 2.48
C ASP A 7 -10.32 -1.10 3.14
N ASN A 8 -10.94 -1.26 4.30
CA ASN A 8 -10.92 -2.51 5.03
C ASN A 8 -11.61 -3.64 4.26
N GLU A 9 -12.70 -3.36 3.53
CA GLU A 9 -13.42 -4.41 2.78
C GLU A 9 -12.54 -4.99 1.67
N ALA A 10 -11.86 -4.11 0.92
CA ALA A 10 -10.88 -4.52 -0.09
C ALA A 10 -9.70 -5.30 0.52
N LEU A 11 -9.19 -4.88 1.68
CA LEU A 11 -8.12 -5.58 2.39
C LEU A 11 -8.56 -6.98 2.86
N TYR A 12 -9.79 -7.10 3.36
CA TYR A 12 -10.38 -8.40 3.72
C TYR A 12 -10.46 -9.33 2.51
N ASP A 13 -10.92 -8.82 1.36
CA ASP A 13 -11.02 -9.61 0.13
C ASP A 13 -9.63 -10.07 -0.37
N ILE A 14 -8.61 -9.21 -0.27
CA ILE A 14 -7.22 -9.59 -0.58
C ILE A 14 -6.72 -10.71 0.34
N CYS A 15 -6.91 -10.57 1.66
CA CYS A 15 -6.51 -11.59 2.63
C CYS A 15 -7.19 -12.94 2.36
N PHE A 16 -8.48 -12.92 2.03
CA PHE A 16 -9.24 -14.14 1.79
C PHE A 16 -8.92 -14.76 0.42
N ARG A 17 -9.02 -13.99 -0.67
CA ARG A 17 -8.89 -14.52 -2.03
C ARG A 17 -7.46 -14.73 -2.47
N THR A 18 -6.55 -13.83 -2.12
CA THR A 18 -5.17 -13.86 -2.62
C THR A 18 -4.25 -14.57 -1.64
N LEU A 19 -4.29 -14.19 -0.36
CA LEU A 19 -3.44 -14.79 0.67
C LEU A 19 -3.95 -16.15 1.17
N LYS A 20 -5.21 -16.51 0.84
CA LYS A 20 -5.88 -17.76 1.22
C LYS A 20 -6.03 -17.92 2.74
N LEU A 21 -6.24 -16.81 3.46
CA LEU A 21 -6.52 -16.83 4.90
C LEU A 21 -8.01 -17.09 5.13
N THR A 22 -8.35 -18.18 5.81
CA THR A 22 -9.74 -18.59 6.05
C THR A 22 -10.48 -17.66 7.02
N THR A 23 -9.77 -17.10 8.00
CA THR A 23 -10.30 -16.16 9.00
C THR A 23 -9.35 -14.96 9.14
N PRO A 24 -9.42 -13.96 8.23
CA PRO A 24 -8.56 -12.79 8.32
C PRO A 24 -8.79 -12.00 9.62
N SER A 25 -7.71 -11.62 10.29
CA SER A 25 -7.74 -10.80 11.49
C SER A 25 -7.29 -9.36 11.20
N PHE A 26 -7.55 -8.42 12.10
CA PHE A 26 -6.98 -7.07 11.99
C PHE A 26 -5.45 -7.08 11.99
N GLY A 27 -4.80 -8.09 12.57
CA GLY A 27 -3.35 -8.26 12.47
C GLY A 27 -2.89 -8.46 11.03
N ASP A 28 -3.62 -9.27 10.24
CA ASP A 28 -3.31 -9.53 8.84
C ASP A 28 -3.50 -8.27 7.98
N LEU A 29 -4.60 -7.53 8.21
CA LEU A 29 -4.87 -6.26 7.55
C LEU A 29 -3.78 -5.22 7.87
N ASN A 30 -3.44 -5.07 9.16
CA ASN A 30 -2.39 -4.14 9.59
C ASN A 30 -1.02 -4.50 9.01
N HIS A 31 -0.75 -5.80 8.79
CA HIS A 31 0.48 -6.23 8.12
C HIS A 31 0.51 -5.73 6.66
N LEU A 32 -0.58 -5.87 5.91
CA LEU A 32 -0.67 -5.34 4.53
C LEU A 32 -0.54 -3.81 4.48
N ILE A 33 -1.22 -3.12 5.39
CA ILE A 33 -1.16 -1.66 5.51
C ILE A 33 0.28 -1.21 5.79
N SER A 34 0.94 -1.83 6.77
CA SER A 34 2.31 -1.46 7.15
C SER A 34 3.32 -1.71 6.04
N ALA A 35 3.18 -2.81 5.27
CA ALA A 35 4.01 -3.07 4.09
C ALA A 35 3.83 -1.98 3.02
N THR A 36 2.58 -1.59 2.73
CA THR A 36 2.26 -0.53 1.76
C THR A 36 2.83 0.81 2.20
N MET A 37 2.62 1.21 3.45
CA MET A 37 3.12 2.47 4.01
C MET A 37 4.66 2.51 4.08
N SER A 38 5.30 1.38 4.36
CA SER A 38 6.74 1.23 4.25
C SER A 38 7.20 1.49 2.82
N GLY A 39 6.55 0.89 1.81
CA GLY A 39 6.85 1.11 0.40
C GLY A 39 6.75 2.59 0.00
N VAL A 40 5.66 3.27 0.36
CA VAL A 40 5.44 4.69 0.05
C VAL A 40 6.53 5.60 0.61
N THR A 41 7.04 5.28 1.80
CA THR A 41 8.08 6.10 2.48
C THR A 41 9.51 5.63 2.22
N CYS A 42 9.70 4.61 1.36
CA CYS A 42 11.01 4.01 1.12
C CYS A 42 12.05 5.02 0.60
N CYS A 43 11.64 5.90 -0.32
CA CYS A 43 12.48 6.95 -0.91
C CYS A 43 12.98 8.01 0.08
N LEU A 44 12.34 8.13 1.26
CA LEU A 44 12.79 9.02 2.33
C LEU A 44 13.77 8.34 3.28
N ARG A 45 13.69 7.01 3.40
CA ARG A 45 14.45 6.21 4.36
C ARG A 45 15.73 5.64 3.77
N PHE A 46 15.75 5.38 2.46
CA PHE A 46 16.87 4.76 1.78
C PHE A 46 17.25 5.55 0.52
N PRO A 47 18.56 5.66 0.22
CA PRO A 47 19.02 6.31 -1.00
C PRO A 47 18.68 5.45 -2.22
N GLY A 48 17.88 5.99 -3.14
CA GLY A 48 17.65 5.42 -4.47
C GLY A 48 18.26 6.27 -5.58
N GLN A 49 18.46 5.69 -6.76
CA GLN A 49 18.91 6.45 -7.93
C GLN A 49 17.81 7.33 -8.52
N LEU A 50 16.54 6.93 -8.33
CA LEU A 50 15.36 7.66 -8.75
C LEU A 50 14.51 7.97 -7.51
N ASN A 51 14.96 8.91 -6.67
CA ASN A 51 14.19 9.31 -5.50
C ASN A 51 13.05 10.24 -5.94
N SER A 52 11.86 9.66 -6.06
CA SER A 52 10.63 10.43 -6.08
C SER A 52 10.27 10.70 -4.62
N ASP A 53 10.66 11.86 -4.10
CA ASP A 53 10.20 12.30 -2.79
C ASP A 53 8.67 12.45 -2.80
N LEU A 54 8.04 12.43 -1.61
CA LEU A 54 6.59 12.56 -1.50
C LEU A 54 6.09 13.82 -2.21
N ARG A 55 6.82 14.93 -2.10
CA ARG A 55 6.48 16.19 -2.78
C ARG A 55 6.39 16.03 -4.30
N LYS A 56 7.30 15.28 -4.93
CA LYS A 56 7.24 15.01 -6.37
C LYS A 56 6.08 14.09 -6.74
N LEU A 57 5.67 13.19 -5.84
CA LEU A 57 4.45 12.40 -6.02
C LEU A 57 3.21 13.32 -6.06
N ALA A 58 3.06 14.21 -5.07
CA ALA A 58 2.00 15.24 -5.05
C ALA A 58 1.98 16.08 -6.32
N VAL A 59 3.11 16.69 -6.70
CA VAL A 59 3.17 17.60 -7.84
C VAL A 59 2.81 16.91 -9.16
N ASN A 60 3.17 15.63 -9.31
CA ASN A 60 2.90 14.90 -10.54
C ASN A 60 1.48 14.33 -10.62
N LEU A 61 0.88 13.97 -9.49
CA LEU A 61 -0.37 13.21 -9.47
C LEU A 61 -1.59 13.98 -8.93
N ILE A 62 -1.39 15.17 -8.34
CA ILE A 62 -2.49 16.03 -7.84
C ILE A 62 -2.64 17.24 -8.79
N PRO A 63 -3.49 17.15 -9.82
CA PRO A 63 -3.74 18.29 -10.72
C PRO A 63 -4.58 19.39 -10.07
N PHE A 64 -5.37 19.04 -9.05
CA PHE A 64 -6.24 19.98 -8.33
C PHE A 64 -6.20 19.71 -6.83
N PRO A 65 -6.12 20.74 -5.96
CA PRO A 65 -5.96 20.55 -4.51
C PRO A 65 -7.04 19.69 -3.83
N ARG A 66 -8.26 19.65 -4.39
CA ARG A 66 -9.37 18.84 -3.86
C ARG A 66 -9.31 17.35 -4.27
N LEU A 67 -8.50 17.01 -5.28
CA LEU A 67 -8.37 15.65 -5.82
C LEU A 67 -7.04 15.03 -5.38
N HIS A 68 -6.86 14.91 -4.06
CA HIS A 68 -5.62 14.43 -3.44
C HIS A 68 -5.73 13.04 -2.81
N PHE A 69 -6.75 12.27 -3.20
CA PHE A 69 -7.02 10.92 -2.69
C PHE A 69 -6.40 9.88 -3.62
N PHE A 70 -5.44 9.15 -3.10
CA PHE A 70 -4.74 8.08 -3.79
C PHE A 70 -5.33 6.72 -3.44
N MET A 71 -5.53 5.89 -4.45
CA MET A 71 -5.71 4.45 -4.27
C MET A 71 -4.34 3.78 -4.34
N VAL A 72 -3.99 3.04 -3.28
CA VAL A 72 -2.70 2.37 -3.16
C VAL A 72 -2.85 0.87 -3.39
N GLY A 73 -1.80 0.26 -3.95
CA GLY A 73 -1.72 -1.19 -4.17
C GLY A 73 -0.33 -1.70 -3.81
N PHE A 74 -0.25 -2.97 -3.45
CA PHE A 74 1.01 -3.63 -3.11
C PHE A 74 1.14 -4.94 -3.86
N ALA A 75 2.36 -5.19 -4.36
CA ALA A 75 2.75 -6.45 -4.95
C ALA A 75 4.24 -6.70 -4.62
N PRO A 76 4.67 -7.97 -4.51
CA PRO A 76 3.88 -9.20 -4.69
C PRO A 76 3.01 -9.55 -3.46
N LEU A 77 1.91 -10.25 -3.69
CA LEU A 77 1.06 -10.85 -2.66
C LEU A 77 1.07 -12.36 -2.83
N THR A 78 1.75 -13.07 -1.94
CA THR A 78 1.91 -14.52 -2.00
C THR A 78 1.29 -15.18 -0.78
N SER A 79 0.59 -16.30 -1.00
CA SER A 79 0.03 -17.08 0.10
C SER A 79 1.17 -17.78 0.87
N ARG A 80 0.97 -18.03 2.17
CA ARG A 80 1.96 -18.78 2.96
C ARG A 80 2.21 -20.19 2.38
N GLY A 81 1.21 -20.79 1.75
CA GLY A 81 1.33 -22.10 1.10
C GLY A 81 2.10 -22.10 -0.23
N SER A 82 2.42 -20.94 -0.80
CA SER A 82 3.17 -20.84 -2.07
C SER A 82 4.68 -20.68 -1.89
N GLN A 83 5.19 -20.54 -0.66
CA GLN A 83 6.63 -20.50 -0.37
C GLN A 83 7.21 -21.92 -0.11
N GLN A 84 6.87 -22.90 -0.97
CA GLN A 84 7.53 -24.21 -1.01
C GLN A 84 8.69 -24.20 -2.01
#